data_AF-A0A0M3Q0S6-F1
#
_entry.id   AF-A0A0M3Q0S6-F1
#
_cell.length_a   1.000
_cell.length_b   1.000
_cell.length_c   1.000
_cell.angle_alpha   90.00
_cell.angle_beta   90.00
_cell.angle_gamma   90.00
#
_symmetry.space_group_name_H-M   'P 1'
#
loop_
_entity.id
_entity.type
_entity.pdbx_description
1 polymer ?
#
loop_
_entity_poly.entity_id
_entity_poly.type
_entity_poly.pdbx_seq_one_letter_code
_entity_poly.pdbx_strand_id
1 'polypeptide(L)'
;MEVTLSIFSIIISTFIAYHIFFLSKRLSMRDKLAHQKKINEYISRLKSEIYSKKRCSRVYLVDADVYEKYYPNNDNKFGRYSHIRGEIKDAFFNGIEIITETINVVQDTEGKYIRCSNEELTENNKMKAIKVGIIPYDWVIDINLKGDDTNSSALIYCYFRKKSNWKFERRVKLNKEGNMYRTKLCLLSREWLPFKTYEYYLLNPNFQENINYPWEIYLYPIKVYDKNR
;
A
#
# COMPACT_ATOMS: atom_id res chain seq x y z
N MET A 1 -6.67 60.54 13.88
CA MET A 1 -5.27 60.06 13.75
C MET A 1 -5.07 58.70 14.40
N GLU A 2 -5.64 58.45 15.58
CA GLU A 2 -5.58 57.13 16.25
C GLU A 2 -6.31 56.03 15.49
N VAL A 3 -7.52 56.31 14.98
CA VAL A 3 -8.32 55.34 14.20
C VAL A 3 -7.64 54.94 12.88
N THR A 4 -6.94 55.88 12.24
CA THR A 4 -6.20 55.61 11.00
C THR A 4 -4.96 54.75 11.25
N LEU A 5 -4.29 54.95 12.38
CA LEU A 5 -3.13 54.14 12.80
C LEU A 5 -3.54 52.72 13.21
N SER A 6 -4.69 52.56 13.87
CA SER A 6 -5.21 51.23 14.25
C SER A 6 -5.70 50.43 13.05
N ILE A 7 -6.33 51.07 12.06
CA ILE A 7 -6.68 50.41 10.79
C ILE A 7 -5.41 49.94 10.06
N PHE A 8 -4.36 50.75 10.04
CA PHE A 8 -3.09 50.40 9.40
C PHE A 8 -2.40 49.21 10.09
N SER A 9 -2.40 49.16 11.42
CA SER A 9 -1.82 48.05 12.17
C SER A 9 -2.58 46.73 11.97
N ILE A 10 -3.91 46.78 11.84
CA ILE A 10 -4.74 45.61 11.52
C ILE A 10 -4.42 45.08 10.12
N ILE A 11 -4.29 45.97 9.13
CA ILE A 11 -3.95 45.58 7.75
C ILE A 11 -2.57 44.93 7.70
N ILE A 12 -1.56 45.53 8.33
CA ILE A 12 -0.19 44.98 8.39
C ILE A 12 -0.19 43.61 9.08
N SER A 13 -0.89 43.48 10.21
CA SER A 13 -0.96 42.21 10.96
C SER A 13 -1.63 41.09 10.16
N THR A 14 -2.68 41.43 9.42
CA THR A 14 -3.38 40.48 8.55
C THR A 14 -2.50 40.07 7.36
N PHE A 15 -1.76 41.02 6.79
CA PHE A 15 -0.81 40.75 5.71
C PHE A 15 0.34 39.82 6.17
N ILE A 16 0.90 40.07 7.35
CA ILE A 16 1.93 39.22 7.96
C ILE A 16 1.37 37.81 8.23
N ALA A 17 0.19 37.70 8.84
CA ALA A 17 -0.45 36.41 9.11
C ALA A 17 -0.72 35.62 7.83
N TYR A 18 -1.20 36.29 6.77
CA TYR A 18 -1.38 35.68 5.45
C TYR A 18 -0.06 35.16 4.87
N HIS A 19 1.02 35.93 4.96
CA HIS A 19 2.35 35.50 4.49
C HIS A 19 2.93 34.34 5.30
N ILE A 20 2.78 34.34 6.63
CA ILE A 20 3.20 33.21 7.48
C ILE A 20 2.41 31.95 7.12
N PHE A 21 1.09 32.06 6.94
CA PHE A 21 0.25 30.93 6.53
C PHE A 21 0.64 30.39 5.14
N PHE A 22 0.90 31.29 4.18
CA PHE A 22 1.32 30.89 2.84
C PHE A 22 2.71 30.25 2.84
N LEU A 23 3.66 30.80 3.60
CA LEU A 23 4.99 30.22 3.81
C LEU A 23 4.91 28.85 4.48
N SER A 24 4.06 28.69 5.49
CA SER A 24 3.79 27.40 6.15
C SER A 24 3.24 26.36 5.17
N LYS A 25 2.28 26.73 4.30
CA LYS A 25 1.80 25.86 3.22
C LYS A 25 2.90 25.52 2.20
N ARG A 26 3.76 26.47 1.85
CA ARG A 26 4.84 26.27 0.88
C ARG A 26 5.96 25.38 1.43
N LEU A 27 6.30 25.53 2.71
CA LEU A 27 7.17 24.61 3.44
C LEU A 27 6.55 23.21 3.40
N SER A 28 5.26 23.08 3.73
CA SER A 28 4.56 21.80 3.64
C SER A 28 4.61 21.15 2.25
N MET A 29 4.49 21.92 1.15
CA MET A 29 4.60 21.37 -0.20
C MET A 29 6.04 20.98 -0.57
N ARG A 30 7.03 21.81 -0.21
CA ARG A 30 8.45 21.50 -0.42
C ARG A 30 8.86 20.26 0.36
N ASP A 31 8.42 20.14 1.61
CA ASP A 31 8.70 19.00 2.48
C ASP A 31 8.03 17.74 1.93
N LYS A 32 6.80 17.82 1.42
CA LYS A 32 6.13 16.70 0.73
C LYS A 32 6.90 16.24 -0.51
N LEU A 33 7.41 17.17 -1.32
CA LEU A 33 8.20 16.85 -2.50
C LEU A 33 9.56 16.26 -2.13
N ALA A 34 10.22 16.80 -1.10
CA ALA A 34 11.48 16.27 -0.59
C ALA A 34 11.29 14.84 -0.03
N HIS A 35 10.21 14.61 0.71
CA HIS A 35 9.82 13.31 1.22
C HIS A 35 9.52 12.30 0.10
N GLN A 36 8.75 12.71 -0.90
CA GLN A 36 8.49 11.90 -2.08
C GLN A 36 9.79 11.52 -2.79
N LYS A 37 10.71 12.48 -2.97
CA LYS A 37 12.01 12.24 -3.59
C LYS A 37 12.84 11.24 -2.79
N LYS A 38 12.91 11.40 -1.46
CA LYS A 38 13.59 10.48 -0.54
C LYS A 38 13.04 9.05 -0.66
N ILE A 39 11.71 8.90 -0.65
CA ILE A 39 11.05 7.60 -0.83
C ILE A 39 11.39 6.99 -2.18
N ASN A 40 11.32 7.78 -3.26
CA ASN A 40 11.66 7.30 -4.61
C ASN A 40 13.10 6.81 -4.71
N GLU A 41 14.04 7.51 -4.08
CA GLU A 41 15.44 7.08 -4.02
C GLU A 41 15.58 5.73 -3.28
N TYR A 42 14.89 5.54 -2.14
CA TYR A 42 14.89 4.26 -1.43
C TYR A 42 14.27 3.13 -2.23
N ILE A 43 13.11 3.35 -2.86
CA ILE A 43 12.46 2.32 -3.68
C ILE A 43 13.29 1.99 -4.92
N SER A 44 13.87 2.99 -5.58
CA SER A 44 14.77 2.77 -6.73
C SER A 44 15.98 1.93 -6.35
N ARG A 45 16.58 2.21 -5.19
CA ARG A 45 17.68 1.42 -4.65
C ARG A 45 17.24 -0.01 -4.32
N LEU A 46 16.09 -0.18 -3.65
CA LEU A 46 15.56 -1.51 -3.33
C LEU A 46 15.32 -2.33 -4.60
N LYS A 47 14.69 -1.72 -5.61
CA LYS A 47 14.44 -2.32 -6.92
C LYS A 47 15.74 -2.71 -7.64
N SER A 48 16.73 -1.82 -7.62
CA SER A 48 18.06 -2.13 -8.14
C SER A 48 18.71 -3.31 -7.41
N GLU A 49 18.59 -3.41 -6.09
CA GLU A 49 19.11 -4.55 -5.31
C GLU A 49 18.36 -5.85 -5.61
N ILE A 50 17.03 -5.79 -5.81
CA ILE A 50 16.21 -6.93 -6.20
C ILE A 50 16.68 -7.50 -7.55
N TYR A 51 16.82 -6.65 -8.57
CA TYR A 51 17.22 -7.12 -9.89
C TYR A 51 18.70 -7.52 -9.97
N SER A 52 19.61 -6.67 -9.46
CA SER A 52 21.05 -6.91 -9.61
C SER A 52 21.61 -7.96 -8.65
N LYS A 53 21.09 -8.04 -7.42
CA LYS A 53 21.59 -8.92 -6.35
C LYS A 53 20.64 -10.06 -6.02
N LYS A 54 19.55 -10.22 -6.79
CA LYS A 54 18.49 -11.22 -6.53
C LYS A 54 17.95 -11.14 -5.10
N ARG A 55 17.89 -9.92 -4.55
CA ARG A 55 17.32 -9.69 -3.22
C ARG A 55 15.82 -10.00 -3.24
N CYS A 56 15.29 -10.52 -2.14
CA CYS A 56 13.85 -10.76 -2.00
C CYS A 56 13.04 -9.48 -2.23
N SER A 57 12.05 -9.53 -3.13
CA SER A 57 11.12 -8.44 -3.44
C SER A 57 10.05 -8.21 -2.36
N ARG A 58 10.02 -9.07 -1.34
CA ARG A 58 9.10 -8.97 -0.21
C ARG A 58 9.44 -7.75 0.65
N VAL A 59 8.41 -7.01 1.00
CA VAL A 59 8.46 -5.90 1.95
C VAL A 59 7.38 -6.06 3.01
N TYR A 60 7.66 -5.58 4.21
CA TYR A 60 6.68 -5.50 5.30
C TYR A 60 6.21 -4.06 5.43
N LEU A 61 4.91 -3.86 5.36
CA LEU A 61 4.25 -2.59 5.62
C LEU A 61 3.89 -2.58 7.10
N VAL A 62 4.53 -1.70 7.87
CA VAL A 62 4.42 -1.64 9.32
C VAL A 62 3.55 -0.45 9.70
N ASP A 63 2.52 -0.70 10.49
CA ASP A 63 1.56 0.31 10.91
C ASP A 63 2.11 1.13 12.07
N ALA A 64 2.44 2.39 11.78
CA ALA A 64 3.08 3.28 12.72
C ALA A 64 2.22 3.58 13.97
N ASP A 65 0.90 3.59 13.83
CA ASP A 65 -0.01 3.90 14.96
C ASP A 65 0.06 2.86 16.08
N VAL A 66 0.50 1.64 15.75
CA VAL A 66 0.44 0.50 16.65
C VAL A 66 1.77 -0.25 16.77
N TYR A 67 2.82 0.29 16.14
CA TYR A 67 4.16 -0.27 16.05
C TYR A 67 4.71 -0.64 17.43
N GLU A 68 4.83 0.33 18.33
CA GLU A 68 5.45 0.13 19.66
C GLU A 68 4.74 -0.93 20.51
N LYS A 69 3.44 -1.12 20.30
CA LYS A 69 2.61 -1.97 21.16
C LYS A 69 2.51 -3.40 20.68
N TYR A 70 2.43 -3.60 19.37
CA TYR A 70 2.12 -4.92 18.82
C TYR A 70 3.25 -5.48 17.97
N TYR A 71 4.03 -4.66 17.25
CA TYR A 71 5.14 -5.18 16.44
C TYR A 71 6.24 -5.80 17.32
N PRO A 72 6.82 -6.96 16.96
CA PRO A 72 6.65 -7.72 15.71
C PRO A 72 5.46 -8.69 15.69
N ASN A 73 4.68 -8.77 16.77
CA ASN A 73 3.49 -9.62 16.82
C ASN A 73 2.30 -8.98 16.07
N ASN A 74 1.41 -9.82 15.54
CA ASN A 74 0.18 -9.35 14.88
C ASN A 74 -1.09 -9.55 15.74
N ASP A 75 -0.92 -10.04 16.96
CA ASP A 75 -2.03 -10.32 17.87
C ASP A 75 -2.56 -9.05 18.54
N ASN A 76 -3.58 -8.47 17.92
CA ASN A 76 -4.30 -7.33 18.46
C ASN A 76 -5.75 -7.70 18.81
N LYS A 77 -6.17 -7.34 20.03
CA LYS A 77 -7.55 -7.50 20.52
C LYS A 77 -8.57 -6.84 19.60
N PHE A 78 -8.19 -5.75 18.93
CA PHE A 78 -9.04 -4.94 18.05
C PHE A 78 -9.03 -5.36 16.57
N GLY A 79 -8.32 -6.43 16.19
CA GLY A 79 -8.30 -6.90 14.80
C GLY A 79 -7.60 -5.96 13.81
N ARG A 80 -6.72 -5.08 14.31
CA ARG A 80 -5.84 -4.23 13.50
C ARG A 80 -4.44 -4.85 13.47
N TYR A 81 -4.01 -5.27 12.28
CA TYR A 81 -2.67 -5.81 12.07
C TYR A 81 -1.60 -4.76 12.37
N SER A 82 -0.51 -5.18 13.01
CA SER A 82 0.67 -4.31 13.22
C SER A 82 1.50 -4.21 11.96
N HIS A 83 1.48 -5.25 11.13
CA HIS A 83 2.14 -5.26 9.85
C HIS A 83 1.44 -6.19 8.85
N ILE A 84 1.58 -5.88 7.57
CA ILE A 84 1.18 -6.76 6.46
C ILE A 84 2.37 -6.93 5.51
N ARG A 85 2.41 -8.06 4.82
CA ARG A 85 3.43 -8.33 3.80
C ARG A 85 2.91 -8.00 2.41
N GLY A 86 3.79 -7.58 1.53
CA GLY A 86 3.54 -7.43 0.11
C GLY A 86 4.84 -7.55 -0.68
N GLU A 87 4.74 -7.43 -1.99
CA GLU A 87 5.90 -7.39 -2.88
C GLU A 87 6.02 -5.99 -3.48
N ILE A 88 7.22 -5.42 -3.50
CA ILE A 88 7.44 -4.09 -4.08
C ILE A 88 7.35 -4.17 -5.62
N LYS A 89 6.50 -3.33 -6.23
CA LYS A 89 6.47 -3.16 -7.69
C LYS A 89 7.29 -1.94 -8.09
N ASP A 90 6.86 -0.75 -7.68
CA ASP A 90 7.53 0.50 -8.01
C ASP A 90 7.10 1.65 -7.10
N ALA A 91 7.71 2.82 -7.29
CA ALA A 91 7.18 4.09 -6.80
C ALA A 91 6.70 4.94 -7.99
N PHE A 92 5.43 5.31 -7.98
CA PHE A 92 4.79 6.05 -9.06
C PHE A 92 4.28 7.40 -8.56
N PHE A 93 3.82 8.29 -9.46
CA PHE A 93 3.49 9.68 -9.08
C PHE A 93 2.45 9.79 -7.95
N ASN A 94 1.60 8.78 -7.78
CA ASN A 94 0.51 8.72 -6.79
C ASN A 94 0.89 8.01 -5.48
N GLY A 95 2.05 7.33 -5.41
CA GLY A 95 2.48 6.59 -4.22
C GLY A 95 3.37 5.40 -4.50
N ILE A 96 3.62 4.58 -3.47
CA ILE A 96 4.33 3.32 -3.57
C ILE A 96 3.35 2.22 -3.99
N GLU A 97 3.70 1.49 -5.03
CA GLU A 97 2.93 0.36 -5.57
C GLU A 97 3.41 -0.96 -4.96
N ILE A 98 2.49 -1.64 -4.26
CA ILE A 98 2.76 -2.91 -3.61
C ILE A 98 1.85 -3.99 -4.20
N ILE A 99 2.44 -5.06 -4.68
CA ILE A 99 1.74 -6.27 -5.11
C ILE A 99 1.19 -6.98 -3.88
N THR A 100 -0.12 -7.20 -3.87
CA THR A 100 -0.85 -7.79 -2.74
C THR A 100 -1.30 -9.22 -3.01
N GLU A 101 -1.83 -9.49 -4.20
CA GLU A 101 -2.28 -10.81 -4.62
C GLU A 101 -2.16 -10.96 -6.14
N THR A 102 -1.95 -12.19 -6.60
CA THR A 102 -2.19 -12.58 -7.99
C THR A 102 -3.59 -13.16 -8.09
N ILE A 103 -4.37 -12.70 -9.05
CA ILE A 103 -5.75 -13.10 -9.30
C ILE A 103 -5.87 -13.70 -10.70
N ASN A 104 -6.84 -14.58 -10.88
CA ASN A 104 -7.22 -15.07 -12.20
C ASN A 104 -8.37 -14.23 -12.74
N VAL A 105 -8.25 -13.82 -14.00
CA VAL A 105 -9.26 -13.05 -14.72
C VAL A 105 -9.60 -13.72 -16.04
N VAL A 106 -10.86 -13.57 -16.46
CA VAL A 106 -11.34 -13.97 -17.79
C VAL A 106 -11.94 -12.74 -18.44
N GLN A 107 -11.73 -12.62 -19.75
CA GLN A 107 -12.35 -11.58 -20.55
C GLN A 107 -13.73 -12.04 -21.01
N ASP A 108 -14.75 -11.22 -20.74
CA ASP A 108 -16.11 -11.43 -21.24
C ASP A 108 -16.21 -11.08 -22.74
N THR A 109 -17.30 -11.48 -23.36
CA THR A 109 -17.69 -11.15 -24.75
C THR A 109 -17.67 -9.64 -25.05
N GLU A 110 -17.91 -8.80 -24.04
CA GLU A 110 -17.83 -7.33 -24.13
C GLU A 110 -16.42 -6.76 -23.91
N GLY A 111 -15.39 -7.60 -23.74
CA GLY A 111 -14.01 -7.19 -23.51
C GLY A 111 -13.69 -6.80 -22.05
N LYS A 112 -14.64 -6.94 -21.12
CA LYS A 112 -14.45 -6.65 -19.68
C LYS A 112 -13.71 -7.78 -18.97
N TYR A 113 -12.83 -7.46 -18.02
CA TYR A 113 -12.14 -8.47 -17.21
C TYR A 113 -12.91 -8.77 -15.92
N ILE A 114 -13.25 -10.03 -15.71
CA ILE A 114 -14.01 -10.50 -14.55
C ILE A 114 -13.10 -11.37 -13.67
N ARG A 115 -13.09 -11.13 -12.36
CA ARG A 115 -12.36 -11.98 -11.39
C ARG A 115 -13.03 -13.35 -11.33
N CYS A 116 -12.24 -14.41 -11.54
CA CYS A 116 -12.70 -15.78 -11.44
C CYS A 116 -12.14 -16.46 -10.19
N SER A 117 -13.02 -16.97 -9.33
CA SER A 117 -12.66 -17.76 -8.15
C SER A 117 -12.55 -19.26 -8.43
N ASN A 118 -13.18 -19.76 -9.51
CA ASN A 118 -13.34 -21.19 -9.73
C ASN A 118 -12.19 -21.80 -10.55
N GLU A 119 -11.62 -22.87 -9.99
CA GLU A 119 -10.62 -23.73 -10.63
C GLU A 119 -11.17 -24.45 -11.88
N GLU A 120 -12.49 -24.63 -11.98
CA GLU A 120 -13.16 -25.45 -13.01
C GLU A 120 -13.32 -24.81 -14.41
N LEU A 121 -13.06 -23.51 -14.58
CA LEU A 121 -13.03 -22.93 -15.93
C LEU A 121 -11.79 -23.45 -16.68
N THR A 122 -11.98 -23.99 -17.89
CA THR A 122 -10.94 -24.55 -18.75
C THR A 122 -9.73 -23.62 -18.85
N GLU A 123 -8.53 -24.16 -18.65
CA GLU A 123 -7.26 -23.42 -18.55
C GLU A 123 -7.00 -22.46 -19.72
N ASN A 124 -7.57 -22.73 -20.89
CA ASN A 124 -7.26 -22.05 -22.15
C ASN A 124 -7.64 -20.56 -22.22
N ASN A 125 -8.53 -20.05 -21.35
CA ASN A 125 -8.94 -18.62 -21.36
C ASN A 125 -8.63 -17.88 -20.05
N LYS A 126 -7.89 -18.49 -19.12
CA LYS A 126 -7.54 -17.86 -17.85
C LYS A 126 -6.28 -17.02 -18.01
N MET A 127 -6.41 -15.72 -17.76
CA MET A 127 -5.27 -14.82 -17.67
C MET A 127 -4.94 -14.53 -16.20
N LYS A 128 -3.66 -14.37 -15.88
CA LYS A 128 -3.23 -13.92 -14.55
C LYS A 128 -3.14 -12.41 -14.54
N ALA A 129 -3.68 -11.80 -13.50
CA ALA A 129 -3.52 -10.38 -13.22
C ALA A 129 -3.01 -10.19 -11.80
N ILE A 130 -2.29 -9.11 -11.57
CA ILE A 130 -1.77 -8.76 -10.25
C ILE A 130 -2.55 -7.57 -9.70
N LYS A 131 -2.96 -7.69 -8.44
CA LYS A 131 -3.56 -6.60 -7.68
C LYS A 131 -2.48 -5.82 -6.95
N VAL A 132 -2.39 -4.54 -7.29
CA VAL A 132 -1.43 -3.59 -6.75
C VAL A 132 -2.17 -2.63 -5.83
N GLY A 133 -1.77 -2.56 -4.57
CA GLY A 133 -2.23 -1.55 -3.62
C GLY A 133 -1.31 -0.34 -3.65
N ILE A 134 -1.88 0.86 -3.71
CA ILE A 134 -1.12 2.12 -3.74
C ILE A 134 -1.12 2.75 -2.35
N ILE A 135 0.07 2.95 -1.80
CA ILE A 135 0.31 3.67 -0.54
C ILE A 135 0.70 5.11 -0.89
N PRO A 136 -0.14 6.11 -0.58
CA PRO A 136 0.21 7.51 -0.81
C PRO A 136 1.48 7.91 -0.07
N TYR A 137 2.30 8.78 -0.67
CA TYR A 137 3.54 9.26 -0.03
C TYR A 137 3.29 9.94 1.33
N ASP A 138 2.17 10.63 1.48
CA ASP A 138 1.77 11.27 2.74
C ASP A 138 1.38 10.28 3.85
N TRP A 139 1.21 9.00 3.52
CA TRP A 139 0.95 7.94 4.49
C TRP A 139 2.23 7.19 4.88
N VAL A 140 3.33 7.37 4.15
CA VAL A 140 4.62 6.75 4.43
C VAL A 140 5.42 7.65 5.37
N ILE A 141 6.01 7.08 6.40
CA ILE A 141 6.84 7.81 7.38
C ILE A 141 8.31 7.64 7.02
N ASP A 142 8.77 6.38 6.89
CA ASP A 142 10.15 6.08 6.55
C ASP A 142 10.27 4.65 5.99
N ILE A 143 11.42 4.36 5.38
CA ILE A 143 11.73 3.05 4.79
C ILE A 143 13.06 2.55 5.33
N ASN A 144 13.02 1.43 6.03
CA ASN A 144 14.23 0.71 6.42
C ASN A 144 14.54 -0.40 5.41
N LEU A 145 15.54 -0.14 4.55
CA LEU A 145 15.97 -1.06 3.51
C LEU A 145 16.63 -2.34 4.04
N LYS A 146 17.17 -2.35 5.26
CA LYS A 146 17.91 -3.52 5.78
C LYS A 146 16.99 -4.52 6.49
N GLY A 147 15.81 -4.10 6.89
CA GLY A 147 15.01 -4.85 7.83
C GLY A 147 15.44 -4.57 9.27
N ASP A 148 14.96 -5.39 10.19
CA ASP A 148 15.28 -5.35 11.61
C ASP A 148 15.70 -6.74 12.13
N ASP A 149 15.86 -6.88 13.44
CA ASP A 149 16.26 -8.14 14.08
C ASP A 149 15.18 -9.24 13.94
N THR A 150 13.95 -8.88 13.57
CA THR A 150 12.83 -9.83 13.37
C THR A 150 12.72 -10.24 11.90
N ASN A 151 12.85 -9.29 10.98
CA ASN A 151 12.60 -9.46 9.56
C ASN A 151 13.78 -8.91 8.74
N SER A 152 14.41 -9.76 7.93
CA SER A 152 15.50 -9.37 7.00
C SER A 152 15.02 -8.67 5.71
N SER A 153 13.71 -8.60 5.52
CA SER A 153 13.07 -7.91 4.39
C SER A 153 12.93 -6.41 4.67
N ALA A 154 12.87 -5.58 3.64
CA ALA A 154 12.71 -4.13 3.84
C ALA A 154 11.38 -3.82 4.54
N LEU A 155 11.42 -2.85 5.46
CA LEU A 155 10.27 -2.38 6.22
C LEU A 155 9.85 -1.00 5.71
N ILE A 156 8.57 -0.81 5.46
CA ILE A 156 7.97 0.47 5.11
C ILE A 156 7.05 0.86 6.26
N TYR A 157 7.46 1.87 7.02
CA TYR A 157 6.65 2.41 8.11
C TYR A 157 5.60 3.34 7.49
N CYS A 158 4.33 3.04 7.70
CA CYS A 158 3.22 3.79 7.12
C CYS A 158 1.97 3.77 8.00
N TYR A 159 0.99 4.60 7.66
CA TYR A 159 -0.29 4.67 8.36
C TYR A 159 -1.34 3.80 7.69
N PHE A 160 -1.97 2.90 8.46
CA PHE A 160 -3.08 2.09 7.96
C PHE A 160 -4.38 2.89 8.10
N ARG A 161 -4.64 3.82 7.19
CA ARG A 161 -5.78 4.75 7.31
C ARG A 161 -7.09 4.22 6.72
N LYS A 162 -7.02 3.34 5.71
CA LYS A 162 -8.23 2.85 5.02
C LYS A 162 -8.84 1.69 5.79
N LYS A 163 -10.14 1.77 6.06
CA LYS A 163 -10.91 0.66 6.63
C LYS A 163 -11.49 -0.19 5.52
N SER A 164 -11.32 -1.50 5.60
CA SER A 164 -12.03 -2.44 4.72
C SER A 164 -13.53 -2.40 5.01
N ASN A 165 -14.30 -2.95 4.08
CA ASN A 165 -15.69 -3.29 4.37
C ASN A 165 -15.74 -4.29 5.53
N TRP A 166 -16.83 -4.23 6.30
CA TRP A 166 -17.10 -5.20 7.33
C TRP A 166 -17.18 -6.60 6.74
N LYS A 167 -16.55 -7.56 7.40
CA LYS A 167 -16.57 -8.97 7.05
C LYS A 167 -16.94 -9.78 8.28
N PHE A 168 -17.65 -10.87 8.05
CA PHE A 168 -17.84 -11.88 9.09
C PHE A 168 -16.65 -12.82 9.06
N GLU A 169 -15.86 -12.78 10.12
CA GLU A 169 -14.64 -13.54 10.21
C GLU A 169 -14.67 -14.46 11.43
N ARG A 170 -14.33 -15.73 11.19
CA ARG A 170 -14.11 -16.69 12.27
C ARG A 170 -12.63 -16.68 12.60
N ARG A 171 -12.30 -16.32 13.84
CA ARG A 171 -10.91 -16.29 14.31
C ARG A 171 -10.39 -17.72 14.42
N VAL A 172 -9.16 -17.92 13.96
CA VAL A 172 -8.39 -19.12 14.27
C VAL A 172 -7.68 -18.87 15.59
N LYS A 173 -7.80 -19.79 16.53
CA LYS A 173 -7.12 -19.74 17.83
C LYS A 173 -6.28 -21.00 18.00
N LEU A 174 -5.22 -20.89 18.79
CA LEU A 174 -4.45 -22.03 19.25
C LEU A 174 -5.07 -22.57 20.54
N ASN A 175 -5.20 -23.89 20.66
CA ASN A 175 -5.53 -24.54 21.93
C ASN A 175 -4.26 -24.64 22.81
N LYS A 176 -4.40 -25.12 24.04
CA LYS A 176 -3.26 -25.30 24.98
C LYS A 176 -2.21 -26.32 24.48
N GLU A 177 -2.57 -27.16 23.51
CA GLU A 177 -1.72 -28.19 22.90
C GLU A 177 -1.06 -27.70 21.59
N GLY A 178 -1.28 -26.43 21.19
CA GLY A 178 -0.75 -25.85 19.97
C GLY A 178 -1.56 -26.14 18.69
N ASN A 179 -2.70 -26.82 18.79
CA ASN A 179 -3.58 -27.10 17.66
C ASN A 179 -4.44 -25.87 17.29
N MET A 180 -4.48 -25.55 16.00
CA MET A 180 -5.32 -24.48 15.46
C MET A 180 -6.78 -24.94 15.36
N TYR A 181 -7.71 -24.17 15.95
CA TYR A 181 -9.15 -24.38 15.82
C TYR A 181 -9.88 -23.09 15.45
N ARG A 182 -10.97 -23.22 14.69
CA ARG A 182 -11.76 -22.09 14.21
C ARG A 182 -12.93 -21.84 15.16
N THR A 183 -13.13 -20.59 15.60
CA THR A 183 -14.24 -20.26 16.51
C THR A 183 -15.59 -20.46 15.83
N LYS A 184 -16.56 -21.03 16.57
CA LYS A 184 -17.95 -21.18 16.09
C LYS A 184 -18.63 -19.83 15.84
N LEU A 185 -18.32 -18.83 16.66
CA LEU A 185 -18.85 -17.48 16.50
C LEU A 185 -18.12 -16.75 15.37
N CYS A 186 -18.89 -16.23 14.41
CA CYS A 186 -18.41 -15.23 13.45
C CYS A 186 -18.41 -13.87 14.14
N LEU A 187 -17.27 -13.18 14.12
CA LEU A 187 -17.16 -11.81 14.59
C LEU A 187 -17.21 -10.87 13.40
N LEU A 188 -17.93 -9.76 13.56
CA LEU A 188 -17.87 -8.68 12.58
C LEU A 188 -16.53 -7.96 12.75
N SER A 189 -15.65 -8.09 11.77
CA SER A 189 -14.33 -7.46 11.73
C SER A 189 -14.21 -6.52 10.53
N ARG A 190 -13.32 -5.55 10.64
CA ARG A 190 -12.84 -4.77 9.50
C ARG A 190 -11.34 -4.60 9.65
N GLU A 191 -10.65 -4.67 8.54
CA GLU A 191 -9.20 -4.55 8.48
C GLU A 191 -8.84 -3.08 8.26
N TRP A 192 -7.69 -2.68 8.81
CA TRP A 192 -7.09 -1.39 8.47
C TRP A 192 -5.96 -1.66 7.49
N LEU A 193 -5.91 -0.90 6.41
CA LEU A 193 -5.03 -1.12 5.28
C LEU A 193 -4.28 0.16 4.92
N PRO A 194 -3.02 0.06 4.50
CA PRO A 194 -2.20 1.19 4.05
C PRO A 194 -2.51 1.62 2.61
N PHE A 195 -3.43 0.94 1.92
CA PHE A 195 -3.71 1.19 0.50
C PHE A 195 -4.89 2.15 0.32
N LYS A 196 -4.67 3.27 -0.36
CA LYS A 196 -5.74 4.22 -0.69
C LYS A 196 -6.60 3.68 -1.83
N THR A 197 -5.96 3.16 -2.87
CA THR A 197 -6.58 2.60 -4.08
C THR A 197 -5.91 1.28 -4.45
N TYR A 198 -6.59 0.52 -5.30
CA TYR A 198 -6.05 -0.68 -5.92
C TYR A 198 -6.12 -0.54 -7.43
N GLU A 199 -5.08 -1.02 -8.09
CA GLU A 199 -4.99 -1.16 -9.54
C GLU A 199 -4.71 -2.62 -9.89
N TYR A 200 -5.03 -2.99 -11.12
CA TYR A 200 -4.83 -4.35 -11.61
C TYR A 200 -4.01 -4.29 -12.88
N TYR A 201 -3.04 -5.18 -13.00
CA TYR A 201 -2.15 -5.28 -14.16
C TYR A 201 -2.19 -6.70 -14.69
N LEU A 202 -2.38 -6.87 -16.00
CA LEU A 202 -2.28 -8.20 -16.61
C LEU A 202 -0.81 -8.64 -16.59
N LEU A 203 -0.54 -9.90 -16.25
CA LEU A 203 0.79 -10.47 -16.40
C LEU A 203 1.06 -10.77 -17.87
N ASN A 204 2.26 -10.43 -18.34
CA ASN A 204 2.67 -10.75 -19.70
C ASN A 204 2.97 -12.27 -19.79
N PRO A 205 2.18 -13.05 -20.55
CA PRO A 205 2.39 -14.49 -20.65
C PRO A 205 3.67 -14.85 -21.41
N ASN A 206 4.19 -13.93 -22.23
CA ASN A 206 5.37 -14.14 -23.06
C ASN A 206 6.64 -13.56 -22.43
N PHE A 207 6.59 -13.13 -21.16
CA PHE A 207 7.75 -12.55 -20.51
C PHE A 207 8.87 -13.58 -20.33
N GLN A 208 10.05 -13.25 -20.85
CA GLN A 208 11.27 -14.03 -20.67
C GLN A 208 12.36 -13.13 -20.06
N GLU A 209 12.85 -13.48 -18.88
CA GLU A 209 13.81 -12.67 -18.10
C GLU A 209 15.10 -12.33 -18.88
N ASN A 210 15.49 -13.18 -19.85
CA ASN A 210 16.69 -12.99 -20.65
C ASN A 210 16.50 -12.13 -21.91
N ILE A 211 15.25 -11.87 -22.32
CA ILE A 211 14.92 -11.17 -23.57
C ILE A 211 14.21 -9.85 -23.27
N ASN A 212 13.26 -9.89 -22.34
CA ASN A 212 12.40 -8.79 -22.02
C ASN A 212 12.99 -7.88 -20.95
N TYR A 213 12.63 -6.61 -21.03
CA TYR A 213 12.99 -5.66 -19.99
C TYR A 213 12.13 -5.87 -18.75
N PRO A 214 12.62 -5.56 -17.53
CA PRO A 214 11.85 -5.79 -16.30
C PRO A 214 10.50 -5.07 -16.23
N TRP A 215 10.32 -3.97 -16.96
CA TRP A 215 9.03 -3.26 -17.02
C TRP A 215 7.99 -3.96 -17.91
N GLU A 216 8.38 -4.96 -18.71
CA GLU A 216 7.50 -5.73 -19.59
C GLU A 216 6.86 -6.95 -18.89
N ILE A 217 7.15 -7.15 -17.60
CA ILE A 217 6.50 -8.18 -16.75
C ILE A 217 4.99 -7.92 -16.66
N TYR A 218 4.62 -6.64 -16.55
CA TYR A 218 3.25 -6.18 -16.41
C TYR A 218 2.82 -5.49 -17.68
N LEU A 219 1.65 -5.85 -18.19
CA LEU A 219 1.02 -5.16 -19.32
C LEU A 219 0.28 -3.91 -18.83
N TYR A 220 -0.68 -3.43 -19.62
CA TYR A 220 -1.49 -2.26 -19.31
C TYR A 220 -2.38 -2.47 -18.06
N PRO A 221 -2.72 -1.38 -17.35
CA PRO A 221 -3.68 -1.44 -16.26
C PRO A 221 -5.07 -1.84 -16.78
N ILE A 222 -5.75 -2.72 -16.05
CA ILE A 222 -7.07 -3.24 -16.37
C ILE A 222 -8.09 -2.90 -15.27
N LYS A 223 -9.37 -2.82 -15.67
CA LYS A 223 -10.48 -2.79 -14.71
C LYS A 223 -10.99 -4.20 -14.49
N VAL A 224 -10.99 -4.65 -13.24
CA VAL A 224 -11.47 -5.97 -12.86
C VAL A 224 -12.79 -5.82 -12.12
N TYR A 225 -13.79 -6.59 -12.57
CA TYR A 225 -15.11 -6.65 -11.97
C TYR A 225 -15.25 -7.92 -11.15
N ASP A 226 -15.77 -7.80 -9.92
CA ASP A 226 -16.13 -8.95 -9.11
C ASP A 226 -17.54 -9.39 -9.53
N LYS A 227 -17.70 -10.62 -10.04
CA LYS A 227 -19.01 -11.16 -10.48
C LYS A 227 -20.04 -11.25 -9.34
N ASN A 228 -19.57 -11.15 -8.09
CA ASN A 228 -20.37 -11.36 -6.87
C ASN A 228 -20.57 -10.07 -6.05
N ARG A 229 -20.58 -8.89 -6.69
CA ARG A 229 -20.89 -7.61 -6.02
C ARG A 229 -21.92 -6.79 -6.76
#